data_AF-A0A6C9EHL5-F1
#
_entry.id   AF-A0A6C9EHL5-F1
#
_cell.length_a   1.000
_cell.length_b   1.000
_cell.length_c   1.000
_cell.angle_alpha   90.00
_cell.angle_beta   90.00
_cell.angle_gamma   90.00
#
_symmetry.space_group_name_H-M   'P 1'
#
loop_
_entity.id
_entity.type
_entity.pdbx_description
1 polymer ?
#
loop_
_entity_poly.entity_id
_entity_poly.type
_entity_poly.pdbx_seq_one_letter_code
_entity_poly.pdbx_strand_id
1 'polypeptide(L)'
;MGCLDVRFCRIIFALYSLIRKSGAWLVIPAMLGGAAFLADSVLTPTVSISSAVEGLKTLPALEHLFTENKDLTMMITAVIIVILFAVQSRGTESIGKVFGSVVMVWFAFLAIVGVVAIGNDWSVLAALNPYYGIKFLFSPNNATGLALMGTVFLSTTGAEALYSDMGHVGRGNIYFTWPFIKVALVLNYFGQGAWMLRNQNNPELADAEGINPFFQMMSPNVRYLAVILSVSAGVIASQALIT
;
A
#
# COMPACT_ATOMS: atom_id res chain seq x y z
N MET A 1 -2.30 17.71 18.97
CA MET A 1 -1.89 18.25 17.65
C MET A 1 -0.45 18.81 17.61
N GLY A 2 0.27 19.01 18.72
CA GLY A 2 1.56 19.72 18.73
C GLY A 2 2.87 18.91 18.65
N CYS A 3 2.86 17.60 18.36
CA CYS A 3 4.09 16.78 18.40
C CYS A 3 4.59 16.30 17.00
N LEU A 4 3.67 16.13 16.03
CA LEU A 4 3.99 15.80 14.63
C LEU A 4 4.74 16.95 13.94
N ASP A 5 4.30 18.18 14.18
CA ASP A 5 4.86 19.39 13.57
C ASP A 5 6.33 19.65 13.99
N VAL A 6 6.68 19.31 15.24
CA VAL A 6 8.00 19.64 15.82
C VAL A 6 9.11 18.72 15.29
N ARG A 7 8.83 17.45 15.02
CA ARG A 7 9.82 16.52 14.44
C ARG A 7 9.97 16.75 12.93
N PHE A 8 8.88 17.05 12.24
CA PHE A 8 8.89 17.37 10.80
C PHE A 8 9.63 18.67 10.49
N CYS A 9 9.33 19.75 11.23
CA CYS A 9 10.09 20.99 11.14
C CYS A 9 11.58 20.75 11.44
N ARG A 10 11.92 19.94 12.44
CA ARG A 10 13.33 19.68 12.79
C ARG A 10 14.12 19.01 11.67
N ILE A 11 13.55 18.09 10.90
CA ILE A 11 14.24 17.44 9.77
C ILE A 11 14.52 18.46 8.66
N ILE A 12 13.52 19.27 8.30
CA ILE A 12 13.66 20.30 7.26
C ILE A 12 14.65 21.39 7.70
N PHE A 13 14.56 21.86 8.95
CA PHE A 13 15.49 22.83 9.52
C PHE A 13 16.89 22.26 9.73
N ALA A 14 17.04 20.97 10.09
CA ALA A 14 18.35 20.31 10.21
C ALA A 14 19.00 20.13 8.84
N LEU A 15 18.24 19.72 7.83
CA LEU A 15 18.71 19.58 6.45
C LEU A 15 19.09 20.95 5.87
N TYR A 16 18.28 21.98 6.11
CA TYR A 16 18.59 23.38 5.76
C TYR A 16 19.84 23.89 6.50
N SER A 17 19.99 23.59 7.79
CA SER A 17 21.13 23.96 8.63
C SER A 17 22.44 23.32 8.16
N LEU A 18 22.40 22.03 7.79
CA LEU A 18 23.56 21.28 7.28
C LEU A 18 23.97 21.77 5.88
N ILE A 19 23.00 22.04 5.01
CA ILE A 19 23.26 22.37 3.60
C ILE A 19 23.63 23.83 3.38
N ARG A 20 23.18 24.76 4.24
CA ARG A 20 23.58 26.18 4.21
C ARG A 20 25.10 26.36 4.29
N LYS A 21 25.84 25.42 4.89
CA LYS A 21 27.30 25.45 4.96
C LYS A 21 28.02 24.95 3.70
N SER A 22 27.34 24.23 2.79
CA SER A 22 27.98 23.51 1.68
C SER A 22 27.72 24.09 0.28
N GLY A 23 26.81 25.07 0.13
CA GLY A 23 26.67 25.85 -1.11
C GLY A 23 25.22 26.24 -1.45
N ALA A 24 25.00 27.48 -1.90
CA ALA A 24 23.68 28.05 -2.16
C ALA A 24 22.84 27.28 -3.23
N TRP A 25 23.51 26.59 -4.16
CA TRP A 25 22.85 25.82 -5.22
C TRP A 25 22.18 24.53 -4.71
N LEU A 26 22.66 23.97 -3.59
CA LEU A 26 22.11 22.74 -2.99
C LEU A 26 20.79 22.98 -2.25
N VAL A 27 20.41 24.24 -2.01
CA VAL A 27 19.22 24.60 -1.26
C VAL A 27 17.93 24.27 -2.03
N ILE A 28 17.92 24.44 -3.36
CA ILE A 28 16.76 24.14 -4.21
C ILE A 28 16.44 22.63 -4.23
N PRO A 29 17.38 21.72 -4.57
CA PRO A 29 17.11 20.29 -4.52
C PRO A 29 16.82 19.79 -3.10
N ALA A 30 17.41 20.40 -2.08
CA ALA A 30 17.10 20.11 -0.68
C ALA A 30 15.65 20.47 -0.30
N MET A 31 15.17 21.64 -0.71
CA MET A 31 13.78 22.05 -0.49
C MET A 31 12.79 21.16 -1.26
N LEU A 32 13.11 20.81 -2.51
CA LEU A 32 12.32 19.87 -3.30
C LEU A 32 12.27 18.48 -2.65
N GLY A 33 13.40 17.96 -2.20
CA GLY A 33 13.47 16.67 -1.49
C GLY A 33 12.69 16.69 -0.18
N GLY A 34 12.80 17.77 0.60
CA GLY A 34 12.02 17.95 1.83
C GLY A 34 10.51 18.02 1.58
N ALA A 35 10.08 18.72 0.52
CA ALA A 35 8.68 18.79 0.11
C ALA A 35 8.15 17.43 -0.40
N ALA A 36 8.96 16.70 -1.16
CA ALA A 36 8.61 15.35 -1.64
C ALA A 36 8.46 14.36 -0.48
N PHE A 37 9.36 14.41 0.50
CA PHE A 37 9.29 13.57 1.71
C PHE A 37 8.06 13.90 2.58
N LEU A 38 7.72 15.19 2.69
CA LEU A 38 6.48 15.65 3.32
C LEU A 38 5.24 15.09 2.60
N ALA A 39 5.22 15.17 1.27
CA ALA A 39 4.12 14.66 0.47
C ALA A 39 3.97 13.14 0.67
N ASP A 40 5.05 12.38 0.62
CA ASP A 40 5.03 10.92 0.80
C ASP A 40 4.44 10.53 2.17
N SER A 41 4.87 11.21 3.23
CA SER A 41 4.41 10.95 4.60
C SER A 41 2.91 11.23 4.81
N VAL A 42 2.33 12.15 4.04
CA VAL A 42 0.87 12.43 4.07
C VAL A 42 0.09 11.48 3.16
N LEU A 43 0.68 11.07 2.04
CA LEU A 43 0.04 10.20 1.05
C LEU A 43 -0.10 8.76 1.55
N THR A 44 0.92 8.17 2.16
CA THR A 44 0.89 6.76 2.59
C THR A 44 -0.30 6.38 3.48
N PRO A 45 -0.62 7.11 4.58
CA PRO A 45 -1.76 6.74 5.42
C PRO A 45 -3.10 7.02 4.73
N THR A 46 -3.16 8.06 3.89
CA THR A 46 -4.34 8.40 3.10
C THR A 46 -4.68 7.30 2.09
N VAL A 47 -3.69 6.86 1.31
CA VAL A 47 -3.86 5.80 0.31
C VAL A 47 -4.17 4.46 0.97
N SER A 48 -3.44 4.09 2.03
CA SER A 48 -3.65 2.80 2.72
C SER A 48 -5.06 2.67 3.31
N ILE A 49 -5.57 3.74 3.94
CA ILE A 49 -6.92 3.72 4.51
C ILE A 49 -7.98 3.79 3.41
N SER A 50 -7.77 4.59 2.35
CA SER A 50 -8.69 4.63 1.21
C SER A 50 -8.86 3.26 0.56
N SER A 51 -7.77 2.53 0.32
CA SER A 51 -7.81 1.17 -0.22
C SER A 51 -8.50 0.17 0.72
N ALA A 52 -8.38 0.34 2.03
CA ALA A 52 -9.11 -0.48 2.99
C ALA A 52 -10.63 -0.21 2.94
N VAL A 53 -11.03 1.05 2.76
CA VAL A 53 -12.44 1.44 2.64
C VAL A 53 -13.05 1.02 1.29
N GLU A 54 -12.26 0.99 0.22
CA GLU A 54 -12.69 0.37 -1.05
C GLU A 54 -13.07 -1.10 -0.84
N GLY A 55 -12.39 -1.81 0.05
CA GLY A 55 -12.77 -3.16 0.45
C GLY A 55 -14.18 -3.25 1.06
N LEU A 56 -14.59 -2.27 1.87
CA LEU A 56 -15.94 -2.25 2.45
C LEU A 56 -17.03 -2.19 1.38
N LYS A 57 -16.76 -1.53 0.24
CA LYS A 57 -17.70 -1.43 -0.89
C LYS A 57 -17.97 -2.77 -1.55
N THR A 58 -17.02 -3.70 -1.46
CA THR A 58 -17.10 -5.02 -2.10
C THR A 58 -17.86 -6.08 -1.28
N LEU A 59 -18.41 -5.68 -0.12
CA LEU A 59 -19.17 -6.56 0.75
C LEU A 59 -20.66 -6.57 0.33
N PRO A 60 -21.26 -7.75 0.11
CA PRO A 60 -22.64 -7.86 -0.38
C PRO A 60 -23.68 -7.24 0.60
N ALA A 61 -23.38 -7.21 1.89
CA ALA A 61 -24.22 -6.56 2.89
C ALA A 61 -24.25 -5.02 2.80
N LEU A 62 -23.22 -4.42 2.19
CA LEU A 62 -23.09 -2.97 2.04
C LEU A 62 -23.21 -2.53 0.57
N GLU A 63 -23.15 -3.47 -0.38
CA GLU A 63 -23.27 -3.24 -1.81
C GLU A 63 -24.55 -2.46 -2.16
N HIS A 64 -25.68 -2.82 -1.56
CA HIS A 64 -26.94 -2.10 -1.73
C HIS A 64 -26.90 -0.63 -1.27
N LEU A 65 -26.14 -0.32 -0.21
CA LEU A 65 -26.02 1.06 0.31
C LEU A 65 -25.08 1.93 -0.55
N PHE A 66 -24.13 1.31 -1.25
CA PHE A 66 -23.15 2.01 -2.08
C PHE A 66 -23.59 2.16 -3.54
N THR A 67 -24.38 1.22 -4.07
CA THR A 67 -24.88 1.29 -5.47
C THR A 67 -25.91 2.39 -5.67
N GLU A 68 -26.70 2.76 -4.65
CA GLU A 68 -27.69 3.84 -4.78
C GLU A 68 -27.07 5.24 -4.85
N ASN A 69 -25.87 5.47 -4.29
CA ASN A 69 -25.25 6.79 -4.25
C ASN A 69 -23.71 6.73 -4.30
N LYS A 70 -23.13 6.83 -5.51
CA LYS A 70 -21.67 6.85 -5.71
C LYS A 70 -20.96 7.96 -4.89
N ASP A 71 -21.58 9.14 -4.72
CA ASP A 71 -20.99 10.27 -3.98
C ASP A 71 -20.98 10.08 -2.45
N LEU A 72 -21.99 9.40 -1.89
CA LEU A 72 -22.07 9.08 -0.46
C LEU A 72 -20.89 8.22 -0.02
N THR A 73 -20.40 7.38 -0.93
CA THR A 73 -19.25 6.51 -0.71
C THR A 73 -17.98 7.30 -0.40
N MET A 74 -17.69 8.34 -1.18
CA MET A 74 -16.51 9.18 -0.98
C MET A 74 -16.62 9.95 0.35
N MET A 75 -17.82 10.44 0.68
CA MET A 75 -18.08 11.15 1.93
C MET A 75 -17.91 10.26 3.17
N ILE A 76 -18.47 9.03 3.16
CA ILE A 76 -18.31 8.07 4.26
C ILE A 76 -16.83 7.69 4.44
N THR A 77 -16.11 7.50 3.34
CA THR A 77 -14.66 7.22 3.36
C THR A 77 -13.89 8.35 4.04
N ALA A 78 -14.18 9.60 3.66
CA ALA A 78 -13.57 10.77 4.27
C ALA A 78 -13.87 10.86 5.77
N VAL A 79 -15.12 10.61 6.19
CA VAL A 79 -15.51 10.60 7.61
C VAL A 79 -14.78 9.51 8.39
N ILE A 80 -14.69 8.28 7.87
CA ILE A 80 -13.97 7.17 8.50
C ILE A 80 -12.49 7.52 8.67
N ILE A 81 -11.86 8.09 7.63
CA ILE A 81 -10.46 8.55 7.69
C ILE A 81 -10.30 9.59 8.80
N VAL A 82 -11.14 10.62 8.84
CA VAL A 82 -11.08 11.68 9.87
C VAL A 82 -11.21 11.09 11.28
N ILE A 83 -12.15 10.18 11.50
CA ILE A 83 -12.33 9.52 12.80
C ILE A 83 -11.10 8.67 13.16
N LEU A 84 -10.59 7.87 12.23
CA LEU A 84 -9.40 7.04 12.47
C LEU A 84 -8.19 7.89 12.84
N PHE A 85 -7.92 8.98 12.12
CA PHE A 85 -6.83 9.91 12.43
C PHE A 85 -7.04 10.65 13.76
N ALA A 86 -8.27 11.03 14.08
CA ALA A 86 -8.59 11.69 15.35
C ALA A 86 -8.28 10.79 16.55
N VAL A 87 -8.66 9.51 16.49
CA VAL A 87 -8.37 8.52 17.55
C VAL A 87 -6.87 8.22 17.65
N GLN A 88 -6.20 8.11 16.51
CA GLN A 88 -4.76 7.86 16.38
C GLN A 88 -3.88 8.94 17.03
N SER A 89 -4.37 10.18 17.16
CA SER A 89 -3.64 11.28 17.78
C SER A 89 -3.42 11.14 19.30
N ARG A 90 -4.09 10.17 19.96
CA ARG A 90 -4.07 9.99 21.43
C ARG A 90 -2.99 9.02 21.95
N GLY A 91 -2.08 8.56 21.09
CA GLY A 91 -0.86 7.85 21.49
C GLY A 91 -1.04 6.33 21.66
N THR A 92 -0.19 5.55 20.99
CA THR A 92 -0.20 4.07 21.01
C THR A 92 1.08 3.48 21.64
N GLU A 93 1.61 4.15 22.66
CA GLU A 93 2.94 3.90 23.26
C GLU A 93 3.15 2.47 23.82
N SER A 94 2.09 1.67 23.98
CA SER A 94 2.16 0.31 24.57
C SER A 94 1.91 -0.86 23.59
N ILE A 95 1.59 -0.60 22.31
CA ILE A 95 0.96 -1.62 21.43
C ILE A 95 1.96 -2.28 20.44
N GLY A 96 3.24 -1.91 20.46
CA GLY A 96 4.24 -2.35 19.46
C GLY A 96 4.33 -3.88 19.24
N LYS A 97 4.14 -4.71 20.28
CA LYS A 97 4.13 -6.19 20.13
C LYS A 97 2.89 -6.71 19.40
N VAL A 98 1.75 -6.07 19.63
CA VAL A 98 0.48 -6.43 18.97
C VAL A 98 0.54 -6.01 17.50
N PHE A 99 1.15 -4.86 17.19
CA PHE A 99 1.32 -4.39 15.81
C PHE A 99 2.11 -5.38 14.95
N GLY A 100 3.25 -5.86 15.44
CA GLY A 100 4.04 -6.87 14.72
C GLY A 100 3.26 -8.16 14.46
N SER A 101 2.47 -8.60 15.44
CA SER A 101 1.65 -9.82 15.31
C SER A 101 0.51 -9.66 14.29
N VAL A 102 -0.19 -8.52 14.30
CA VAL A 102 -1.26 -8.22 13.35
C VAL A 102 -0.70 -8.13 11.92
N VAL A 103 0.44 -7.46 11.74
CA VAL A 103 1.10 -7.36 10.43
C VAL A 103 1.56 -8.73 9.93
N MET A 104 2.08 -9.58 10.82
CA MET A 104 2.41 -10.97 10.46
C MET A 104 1.19 -11.75 10.00
N VAL A 105 0.06 -11.66 10.74
CA VAL A 105 -1.21 -12.31 10.36
C VAL A 105 -1.70 -11.78 9.02
N TRP A 106 -1.58 -10.48 8.77
CA TRP A 106 -1.94 -9.85 7.50
C TRP A 106 -1.12 -10.41 6.34
N PHE A 107 0.21 -10.45 6.43
CA PHE A 107 1.05 -11.02 5.37
C PHE A 107 0.85 -12.53 5.19
N ALA A 108 0.62 -13.28 6.27
CA ALA A 108 0.27 -14.69 6.18
C ALA A 108 -1.06 -14.89 5.43
N PHE A 109 -2.05 -14.06 5.73
CA PHE A 109 -3.33 -14.06 5.03
C PHE A 109 -3.17 -13.74 3.53
N LEU A 110 -2.38 -12.71 3.18
CA LEU A 110 -2.07 -12.37 1.80
C LEU A 110 -1.43 -13.53 1.03
N ALA A 111 -0.51 -14.25 1.67
CA ALA A 111 0.16 -15.41 1.09
C ALA A 111 -0.83 -16.56 0.83
N ILE A 112 -1.70 -16.89 1.81
CA ILE A 112 -2.70 -17.96 1.67
C ILE A 112 -3.69 -17.62 0.56
N VAL A 113 -4.24 -16.40 0.55
CA VAL A 113 -5.17 -15.96 -0.49
C VAL A 113 -4.50 -15.97 -1.86
N GLY A 114 -3.26 -15.50 -1.95
CA GLY A 114 -2.48 -15.53 -3.20
C GLY A 114 -2.31 -16.94 -3.75
N VAL A 115 -1.90 -17.90 -2.90
CA VAL A 115 -1.75 -19.32 -3.30
C VAL A 115 -3.07 -19.93 -3.74
N VAL A 116 -4.15 -19.69 -3.00
CA VAL A 116 -5.50 -20.18 -3.36
C VAL A 116 -5.97 -19.58 -4.69
N ALA A 117 -5.69 -18.31 -4.95
CA ALA A 117 -6.06 -17.63 -6.19
C ALA A 117 -5.24 -18.09 -7.40
N ILE A 118 -3.94 -18.41 -7.23
CA ILE A 118 -3.11 -19.04 -8.26
C ILE A 118 -3.71 -20.39 -8.66
N GLY A 119 -4.20 -21.17 -7.68
CA GLY A 119 -4.85 -22.45 -7.93
C GLY A 119 -3.96 -23.41 -8.73
N ASN A 120 -4.43 -23.86 -9.88
CA ASN A 120 -3.68 -24.73 -10.80
C ASN A 120 -3.04 -23.99 -11.99
N ASP A 121 -3.20 -22.67 -12.10
CA ASP A 121 -2.65 -21.87 -13.20
C ASP A 121 -1.23 -21.40 -12.87
N TRP A 122 -0.28 -22.32 -12.95
CA TRP A 122 1.16 -22.06 -12.77
C TRP A 122 1.77 -21.23 -13.92
N SER A 123 1.02 -21.01 -14.99
CA SER A 123 1.39 -20.16 -16.13
C SER A 123 1.75 -18.73 -15.71
N VAL A 124 1.17 -18.24 -14.60
CA VAL A 124 1.42 -16.92 -14.04
C VAL A 124 2.86 -16.75 -13.57
N LEU A 125 3.53 -17.83 -13.15
CA LEU A 125 4.95 -17.78 -12.78
C LEU A 125 5.86 -17.46 -13.97
N ALA A 126 5.39 -17.65 -15.22
CA ALA A 126 6.13 -17.22 -16.40
C ALA A 126 6.40 -15.70 -16.39
N ALA A 127 5.58 -14.92 -15.67
CA ALA A 127 5.81 -13.48 -15.49
C ALA A 127 7.07 -13.15 -14.66
N LEU A 128 7.69 -14.11 -13.96
CA LEU A 128 9.02 -13.93 -13.37
C LEU A 128 10.12 -13.77 -14.42
N ASN A 129 9.89 -14.25 -15.64
CA ASN A 129 10.88 -14.11 -16.71
C ASN A 129 10.90 -12.64 -17.20
N PRO A 130 12.05 -11.94 -17.07
CA PRO A 130 12.18 -10.54 -17.46
C PRO A 130 11.88 -10.29 -18.94
N TYR A 131 11.95 -11.34 -19.77
CA TYR A 131 11.56 -11.29 -21.17
C TYR A 131 10.14 -10.75 -21.39
N TYR A 132 9.16 -11.15 -20.57
CA TYR A 132 7.78 -10.66 -20.71
C TYR A 132 7.66 -9.18 -20.35
N GLY A 133 8.38 -8.72 -19.32
CA GLY A 133 8.43 -7.31 -18.93
C GLY A 133 9.03 -6.44 -20.04
N ILE A 134 10.15 -6.86 -20.63
CA ILE A 134 10.80 -6.15 -21.75
C ILE A 134 9.89 -6.14 -22.98
N LYS A 135 9.32 -7.31 -23.35
CA LYS A 135 8.40 -7.41 -24.48
C LYS A 135 7.16 -6.53 -24.30
N PHE A 136 6.64 -6.43 -23.09
CA PHE A 136 5.51 -5.57 -22.75
C PHE A 136 5.88 -4.08 -22.80
N LEU A 137 7.06 -3.71 -22.33
CA LEU A 137 7.52 -2.31 -22.33
C LEU A 137 7.78 -1.77 -23.75
N PHE A 138 8.33 -2.59 -24.63
CA PHE A 138 8.61 -2.24 -26.04
C PHE A 138 7.49 -2.60 -27.02
N SER A 139 6.34 -3.07 -26.52
CA SER A 139 5.21 -3.42 -27.39
C SER A 139 4.54 -2.14 -27.95
N PRO A 140 4.24 -2.08 -29.26
CA PRO A 140 3.57 -0.92 -29.87
C PRO A 140 2.15 -0.66 -29.35
N ASN A 141 1.53 -1.62 -28.64
CA ASN A 141 0.20 -1.47 -28.05
C ASN A 141 0.21 -0.81 -26.66
N ASN A 142 1.38 -0.48 -26.11
CA ASN A 142 1.51 -0.03 -24.73
C ASN A 142 1.69 1.50 -24.64
N ALA A 143 0.62 2.26 -24.92
CA ALA A 143 0.61 3.71 -24.75
C ALA A 143 0.86 4.17 -23.29
N THR A 144 0.71 3.25 -22.32
CA THR A 144 0.83 3.51 -20.88
C THR A 144 2.14 3.02 -20.27
N GLY A 145 3.09 2.52 -21.09
CA GLY A 145 4.35 1.93 -20.60
C GLY A 145 5.16 2.85 -19.69
N LEU A 146 5.22 4.15 -19.99
CA LEU A 146 5.92 5.14 -19.16
C LEU A 146 5.22 5.34 -17.79
N ALA A 147 3.88 5.37 -17.76
CA ALA A 147 3.13 5.53 -16.52
C ALA A 147 3.27 4.30 -15.61
N LEU A 148 3.35 3.09 -16.19
CA LEU A 148 3.60 1.85 -15.44
C LEU A 148 5.01 1.82 -14.85
N MET A 149 6.02 2.33 -15.56
CA MET A 149 7.36 2.47 -14.95
C MET A 149 7.32 3.42 -13.75
N GLY A 150 6.49 4.45 -13.78
CA GLY A 150 6.25 5.35 -12.65
C GLY A 150 5.71 4.62 -11.40
N THR A 151 4.77 3.68 -11.56
CA THR A 151 4.22 2.91 -10.42
C THR A 151 5.24 1.92 -9.86
N VAL A 152 6.06 1.30 -10.71
CA VAL A 152 7.19 0.45 -10.25
C VAL A 152 8.21 1.29 -9.47
N PHE A 153 8.54 2.49 -9.96
CA PHE A 153 9.43 3.39 -9.24
C PHE A 153 8.85 3.81 -7.88
N LEU A 154 7.55 4.13 -7.83
CA LEU A 154 6.85 4.45 -6.58
C LEU A 154 6.88 3.28 -5.58
N SER A 155 6.81 2.03 -6.05
CA SER A 155 6.95 0.88 -5.15
C SER A 155 8.35 0.76 -4.52
N THR A 156 9.37 1.33 -5.16
CA THR A 156 10.75 1.30 -4.68
C THR A 156 10.96 2.25 -3.49
N THR A 157 10.21 3.35 -3.41
CA THR A 157 10.31 4.30 -2.28
C THR A 157 9.91 3.65 -0.96
N GLY A 158 8.94 2.72 -0.97
CA GLY A 158 8.58 1.93 0.20
C GLY A 158 9.70 1.00 0.69
N ALA A 159 10.56 0.51 -0.22
CA ALA A 159 11.72 -0.29 0.14
C ALA A 159 12.85 0.58 0.75
N GLU A 160 12.99 1.83 0.31
CA GLU A 160 13.93 2.79 0.89
C GLU A 160 13.56 3.15 2.33
N ALA A 161 12.27 3.38 2.61
CA ALA A 161 11.77 3.62 3.96
C ALA A 161 12.06 2.45 4.92
N LEU A 162 11.90 1.21 4.44
CA LEU A 162 12.28 0.03 5.20
C LEU A 162 13.80 -0.02 5.49
N TYR A 163 14.61 0.42 4.53
CA TYR A 163 16.06 0.45 4.69
C TYR A 163 16.51 1.52 5.70
N SER A 164 15.84 2.69 5.74
CA SER A 164 16.12 3.71 6.75
C SER A 164 15.79 3.25 8.17
N ASP A 165 14.73 2.44 8.32
CA ASP A 165 14.33 1.90 9.63
C ASP A 165 15.24 0.78 10.16
N MET A 166 16.14 0.25 9.32
CA MET A 166 17.17 -0.70 9.78
C MET A 166 18.10 -0.12 10.85
N GLY A 167 18.24 1.21 10.90
CA GLY A 167 19.03 1.89 11.93
C GLY A 167 18.41 1.79 13.34
N HIS A 168 17.08 1.66 13.43
CA HIS A 168 16.35 1.65 14.69
C HIS A 168 15.96 0.22 15.14
N VAL A 169 15.54 -0.63 14.19
CA VAL A 169 15.04 -1.99 14.47
C VAL A 169 16.17 -3.03 14.53
N GLY A 170 17.32 -2.73 13.93
CA GLY A 170 18.46 -3.62 13.83
C GLY A 170 18.40 -4.53 12.61
N ARG A 171 19.55 -4.65 11.93
CA ARG A 171 19.67 -5.38 10.65
C ARG A 171 19.20 -6.84 10.73
N GLY A 172 19.57 -7.56 11.79
CA GLY A 172 19.27 -8.99 11.92
C GLY A 172 17.78 -9.33 11.90
N ASN A 173 16.94 -8.46 12.48
CA ASN A 173 15.50 -8.70 12.54
C ASN A 173 14.85 -8.54 11.15
N ILE A 174 15.33 -7.57 10.36
CA ILE A 174 14.81 -7.30 9.01
C ILE A 174 15.25 -8.38 8.01
N TYR A 175 16.48 -8.87 8.10
CA TYR A 175 16.93 -9.99 7.25
C TYR A 175 16.10 -11.26 7.45
N PHE A 176 15.58 -11.50 8.65
CA PHE A 176 14.76 -12.67 8.94
C PHE A 176 13.30 -12.50 8.47
N THR A 177 12.71 -11.31 8.66
CA THR A 177 11.30 -11.07 8.31
C THR A 177 11.10 -10.75 6.82
N TRP A 178 12.11 -10.18 6.16
CA TRP A 178 12.00 -9.73 4.77
C TRP A 178 11.68 -10.83 3.74
N PRO A 179 12.34 -12.01 3.77
CA PRO A 179 12.01 -13.10 2.84
C PRO A 179 10.54 -13.52 2.93
N PHE A 180 9.98 -13.56 4.14
CA PHE A 180 8.57 -13.90 4.37
C PHE A 180 7.64 -12.85 3.75
N ILE A 181 7.89 -11.56 4.02
CA ILE A 181 7.09 -10.46 3.45
C ILE A 181 7.18 -10.46 1.93
N LYS A 182 8.38 -10.62 1.38
CA LYS A 182 8.61 -10.67 -0.07
C LYS A 182 7.83 -11.81 -0.71
N VAL A 183 7.91 -13.03 -0.16
CA VAL A 183 7.18 -14.18 -0.70
C VAL A 183 5.67 -13.96 -0.61
N ALA A 184 5.16 -13.46 0.52
CA ALA A 184 3.74 -13.15 0.69
C ALA A 184 3.21 -12.15 -0.34
N LEU A 185 3.94 -11.05 -0.57
CA LEU A 185 3.59 -10.04 -1.57
C LEU A 185 3.62 -10.62 -2.98
N VAL A 186 4.69 -11.32 -3.34
CA VAL A 186 4.84 -11.94 -4.67
C VAL A 186 3.70 -12.92 -4.95
N LEU A 187 3.36 -13.78 -3.99
CA LEU A 187 2.23 -14.71 -4.11
C LEU A 187 0.90 -13.97 -4.26
N ASN A 188 0.71 -12.87 -3.54
CA ASN A 188 -0.51 -12.08 -3.64
C ASN A 188 -0.67 -11.42 -5.02
N TYR A 189 0.38 -10.78 -5.54
CA TYR A 189 0.38 -10.17 -6.87
C TYR A 189 0.19 -11.21 -7.98
N PHE A 190 0.81 -12.39 -7.86
CA PHE A 190 0.55 -13.48 -8.79
C PHE A 190 -0.87 -14.03 -8.67
N GLY A 191 -1.45 -14.13 -7.47
CA GLY A 191 -2.86 -14.48 -7.30
C GLY A 191 -3.80 -13.51 -8.02
N GLN A 192 -3.54 -12.20 -7.90
CA GLN A 192 -4.30 -11.17 -8.64
C GLN A 192 -4.14 -11.32 -10.15
N GLY A 193 -2.92 -11.58 -10.63
CA GLY A 193 -2.64 -11.83 -12.06
C GLY A 193 -3.34 -13.08 -12.59
N ALA A 194 -3.33 -14.18 -11.83
CA ALA A 194 -4.01 -15.42 -12.17
C ALA A 194 -5.51 -15.22 -12.31
N TRP A 195 -6.11 -14.52 -11.34
CA TRP A 195 -7.52 -14.19 -11.36
C TRP A 195 -7.87 -13.29 -12.55
N MET A 196 -7.04 -12.28 -12.84
CA MET A 196 -7.25 -11.39 -13.98
C MET A 196 -7.16 -12.13 -15.32
N LEU A 197 -6.21 -13.07 -15.48
CA LEU A 197 -6.12 -13.91 -16.67
C LEU A 197 -7.33 -14.85 -16.83
N ARG A 198 -7.91 -15.34 -15.73
CA ARG A 198 -9.12 -16.19 -15.78
C ARG A 198 -10.37 -15.39 -16.12
N ASN A 199 -10.47 -14.17 -15.62
CA ASN A 199 -11.63 -13.29 -15.83
C ASN A 199 -11.49 -12.32 -17.01
N GLN A 200 -10.39 -12.35 -17.77
CA GLN A 200 -10.12 -11.44 -18.91
C GLN A 200 -11.20 -11.47 -20.01
N ASN A 201 -11.90 -12.60 -20.17
CA ASN A 201 -12.92 -12.79 -21.19
C ASN A 201 -14.35 -12.61 -20.64
N ASN A 202 -14.52 -12.18 -19.39
CA ASN A 202 -15.85 -11.97 -18.82
C ASN A 202 -16.31 -10.52 -19.08
N PRO A 203 -17.31 -10.29 -19.96
CA PRO A 203 -17.78 -8.95 -20.29
C PRO A 203 -18.37 -8.19 -19.09
N GLU A 204 -18.94 -8.88 -18.10
CA GLU A 204 -19.47 -8.24 -16.88
C GLU A 204 -18.38 -7.61 -16.00
N LEU A 205 -17.13 -8.08 -16.09
CA LEU A 205 -16.00 -7.49 -15.38
C LEU A 205 -15.17 -6.54 -16.25
N ALA A 206 -15.36 -6.51 -17.56
CA ALA A 206 -14.67 -5.55 -18.42
C ALA A 206 -15.26 -4.13 -18.28
N ASP A 207 -16.57 -4.04 -18.05
CA ASP A 207 -17.31 -2.77 -17.97
C ASP A 207 -17.55 -2.27 -16.53
N ALA A 208 -17.14 -3.02 -15.50
CA ALA A 208 -17.33 -2.60 -14.12
C ALA A 208 -16.26 -1.57 -13.70
N GLU A 209 -16.67 -0.30 -13.65
CA GLU A 209 -15.86 0.79 -13.09
C GLU A 209 -15.50 0.52 -11.62
N GLY A 210 -14.21 0.45 -11.30
CA GLY A 210 -13.73 0.36 -9.92
C GLY A 210 -13.57 -1.06 -9.36
N ILE A 211 -13.41 -2.08 -10.21
CA ILE A 211 -13.02 -3.42 -9.75
C ILE A 211 -11.69 -3.35 -9.02
N ASN A 212 -11.68 -3.79 -7.77
CA ASN A 212 -10.45 -4.04 -7.03
C ASN A 212 -10.11 -5.55 -7.11
N PRO A 213 -9.12 -5.96 -7.92
CA PRO A 213 -8.80 -7.38 -8.16
C PRO A 213 -8.49 -8.13 -6.88
N PHE A 214 -7.96 -7.43 -5.87
CA PHE A 214 -7.62 -8.03 -4.58
C PHE A 214 -8.84 -8.60 -3.85
N PHE A 215 -9.92 -7.82 -3.73
CA PHE A 215 -11.13 -8.27 -3.06
C PHE A 215 -11.93 -9.25 -3.91
N GLN A 216 -11.89 -9.09 -5.24
CA GLN A 216 -12.67 -9.93 -6.14
C GLN A 216 -12.13 -11.35 -6.30
N MET A 217 -10.81 -11.55 -6.19
CA MET A 217 -10.24 -12.90 -6.18
C MET A 217 -10.63 -13.73 -4.95
N MET A 218 -11.21 -13.12 -3.92
CA MET A 218 -11.65 -13.79 -2.69
C MET A 218 -13.14 -14.16 -2.73
N SER A 219 -13.47 -15.27 -2.05
CA SER A 219 -14.87 -15.65 -1.81
C SER A 219 -15.55 -14.68 -0.84
N PRO A 220 -16.89 -14.51 -0.91
CA PRO A 220 -17.62 -13.52 -0.11
C PRO A 220 -17.37 -13.62 1.40
N ASN A 221 -17.26 -14.84 1.94
CA ASN A 221 -17.00 -15.06 3.36
C ASN A 221 -15.60 -14.60 3.80
N VAL A 222 -14.60 -14.77 2.92
CA VAL A 222 -13.21 -14.38 3.19
C VAL A 222 -13.02 -12.87 3.03
N ARG A 223 -13.83 -12.20 2.20
CA ARG A 223 -13.78 -10.74 2.02
C ARG A 223 -14.01 -9.97 3.32
N TYR A 224 -14.94 -10.41 4.18
CA TYR A 224 -15.17 -9.76 5.47
C TYR A 224 -13.89 -9.75 6.34
N LEU A 225 -13.21 -10.89 6.40
CA LEU A 225 -11.94 -11.02 7.13
C LEU A 225 -10.85 -10.15 6.49
N ALA A 226 -10.75 -10.16 5.16
CA ALA A 226 -9.78 -9.37 4.40
C ALA A 226 -9.93 -7.87 4.66
N VAL A 227 -11.17 -7.38 4.70
CA VAL A 227 -11.49 -5.98 4.96
C VAL A 227 -11.07 -5.58 6.37
N ILE A 228 -11.44 -6.37 7.39
CA ILE A 228 -11.06 -6.08 8.79
C ILE A 228 -9.55 -6.06 8.94
N LEU A 229 -8.86 -7.07 8.38
CA LEU A 229 -7.40 -7.13 8.44
C LEU A 229 -6.74 -5.98 7.68
N SER A 230 -7.25 -5.62 6.49
CA SER A 230 -6.75 -4.49 5.70
C SER A 230 -6.88 -3.16 6.43
N VAL A 231 -8.04 -2.89 7.05
CA VAL A 231 -8.25 -1.69 7.87
C VAL A 231 -7.27 -1.69 9.05
N SER A 232 -7.12 -2.82 9.75
CA SER A 232 -6.20 -2.92 10.89
C SER A 232 -4.74 -2.67 10.48
N ALA A 233 -4.30 -3.24 9.36
CA ALA A 233 -2.97 -3.04 8.81
C ALA A 233 -2.75 -1.60 8.36
N GLY A 234 -3.73 -0.98 7.69
CA GLY A 234 -3.68 0.43 7.28
C GLY A 234 -3.58 1.39 8.47
N VAL A 235 -4.30 1.10 9.57
CA VAL A 235 -4.18 1.85 10.83
C VAL A 235 -2.78 1.70 11.42
N ILE A 236 -2.21 0.49 11.45
CA ILE A 236 -0.85 0.26 11.96
C ILE A 236 0.20 0.98 11.11
N ALA A 237 0.07 0.92 9.78
CA ALA A 237 0.97 1.63 8.86
C ALA A 237 0.93 3.14 9.07
N SER A 238 -0.27 3.71 9.24
CA SER A 238 -0.46 5.13 9.57
C SER A 238 0.18 5.50 10.91
N GLN A 239 0.04 4.64 11.92
CA GLN A 239 0.65 4.85 13.23
C GLN A 239 2.19 4.82 13.19
N ALA A 240 2.79 3.92 12.41
CA ALA A 240 4.24 3.84 12.26
C ALA A 240 4.84 5.12 11.66
N LEU A 241 4.09 5.83 10.80
CA LEU A 241 4.52 7.12 10.24
C LEU A 241 4.35 8.30 11.22
N ILE A 242 3.37 8.22 12.12
CA ILE A 242 3.04 9.29 13.07
C ILE A 242 3.98 9.27 14.30
N THR A 243 4.46 8.09 14.71
CA THR A 243 5.14 7.86 15.99
C THR A 243 6.64 8.07 15.90
#